data_AF-A0A1B3JJQ7-F1
#
_entry.id   AF-A0A1B3JJQ7-F1
#
_cell.length_a   1.000
_cell.length_b   1.000
_cell.length_c   1.000
_cell.angle_alpha   90.00
_cell.angle_beta   90.00
_cell.angle_gamma   90.00
#
_symmetry.space_group_name_H-M   'P 1'
#
loop_
_entity.id
_entity.type
_entity.pdbx_description
1 polymer ?
#
loop_
_entity_poly.entity_id
_entity_poly.type
_entity_poly.pdbx_seq_one_letter_code
_entity_poly.pdbx_strand_id
1 'polypeptide(L)'
;MESCLIKPSPFFDKIKKKIRQLQEDFSKEEFLKWVDQERFQIKAEYQLPIEITPQNFADSLSRSLYERESGMNNYEFNVISRVISLDNIVWWHRIDDKRKAYSFKINGFINHYPDFLILTKKNTLILVEVKGEQLANHESKNKLELGKKWESLANQLGLPHKFRYFMVFITKPMEGARSLDELIETISYF
;
A
#
# COMPACT_ATOMS: atom_id res chain seq x y z
N MET A 1 -27.07 23.62 -23.57
CA MET A 1 -27.84 22.35 -23.66
C MET A 1 -27.50 21.56 -24.93
N GLU A 2 -27.34 22.21 -26.08
CA GLU A 2 -27.00 21.54 -27.36
C GLU A 2 -25.71 20.71 -27.33
N SER A 3 -24.68 21.12 -26.57
CA SER A 3 -23.41 20.36 -26.50
C SER A 3 -23.54 18.98 -25.84
N CYS A 4 -24.52 18.76 -24.96
CA CYS A 4 -24.80 17.43 -24.38
C CYS A 4 -25.36 16.44 -25.40
N LEU A 5 -26.07 16.92 -26.42
CA LEU A 5 -26.71 16.07 -27.43
C LEU A 5 -25.75 15.72 -28.56
N ILE A 6 -24.75 16.58 -28.83
CA ILE A 6 -23.79 16.42 -29.93
C ILE A 6 -22.61 15.51 -29.52
N LYS A 7 -22.19 15.54 -28.24
CA LYS A 7 -21.18 14.64 -27.68
C LYS A 7 -21.58 14.21 -26.27
N PRO A 8 -22.43 13.17 -26.10
CA PRO A 8 -22.94 12.76 -24.79
C PRO A 8 -21.91 12.06 -23.90
N SER A 9 -20.89 11.40 -24.46
CA SER A 9 -19.91 10.60 -23.71
C SER A 9 -19.17 11.37 -22.60
N PRO A 10 -18.61 12.57 -22.83
CA PRO A 10 -17.90 13.32 -21.80
C PRO A 10 -18.79 13.74 -20.62
N PHE A 11 -20.09 13.94 -20.84
CA PHE A 11 -21.04 14.26 -19.79
C PHE A 11 -21.42 13.02 -18.97
N PHE A 12 -21.64 11.88 -19.65
CA PHE A 12 -21.83 10.59 -19.00
C PHE A 12 -20.62 10.22 -18.11
N ASP A 13 -19.40 10.40 -18.60
CA ASP A 13 -18.17 10.12 -17.85
C ASP A 13 -18.04 11.02 -16.61
N LYS A 14 -18.40 12.30 -16.73
CA LYS A 14 -18.41 13.23 -15.57
C LYS A 14 -19.44 12.81 -14.51
N ILE A 15 -20.66 12.46 -14.92
CA ILE A 15 -21.71 12.01 -14.00
C ILE A 15 -21.28 10.70 -13.33
N LYS A 16 -20.80 9.73 -14.11
CA LYS A 16 -20.32 8.44 -13.61
C LYS A 16 -19.16 8.61 -12.63
N LYS A 17 -18.21 9.51 -12.93
CA LYS A 17 -17.11 9.87 -12.02
C LYS A 17 -17.64 10.49 -10.73
N LYS A 18 -18.63 11.38 -10.80
CA LYS A 18 -19.21 12.00 -9.60
C LYS A 18 -19.97 10.99 -8.74
N ILE A 19 -20.74 10.08 -9.34
CA ILE A 19 -21.44 9.01 -8.61
C ILE A 19 -20.43 8.11 -7.89
N ARG A 20 -19.36 7.68 -8.57
CA ARG A 20 -18.30 6.87 -7.96
C ARG A 20 -17.63 7.59 -6.80
N GLN A 21 -17.29 8.86 -6.97
CA GLN A 21 -16.72 9.67 -5.89
C GLN A 21 -17.65 9.71 -4.68
N LEU A 22 -18.95 9.96 -4.87
CA LEU A 22 -19.93 9.98 -3.77
C LEU A 22 -20.05 8.61 -3.08
N GLN A 23 -19.98 7.51 -3.83
CA GLN A 23 -19.98 6.16 -3.28
C GLN A 23 -18.72 5.86 -2.45
N GLU A 24 -17.55 6.28 -2.95
CA GLU A 24 -16.27 6.15 -2.26
C GLU A 24 -16.24 6.96 -0.96
N ASP A 25 -16.71 8.21 -1.01
CA ASP A 25 -16.79 9.10 0.16
C ASP A 25 -17.72 8.50 1.23
N PHE A 26 -18.94 8.09 0.84
CA PHE A 26 -19.90 7.46 1.76
C PHE A 26 -19.37 6.15 2.35
N SER A 27 -18.75 5.31 1.54
CA SER A 27 -18.19 4.02 1.98
C SER A 27 -17.04 4.21 2.96
N LYS A 28 -16.22 5.25 2.78
CA LYS A 28 -15.17 5.64 3.71
C LYS A 28 -15.75 6.12 5.04
N GLU A 29 -16.72 7.02 5.01
CA GLU A 29 -17.38 7.55 6.21
C GLU A 29 -18.02 6.42 7.04
N GLU A 30 -18.81 5.56 6.41
CA GLU A 30 -19.46 4.44 7.11
C GLU A 30 -18.44 3.40 7.60
N PHE A 31 -17.38 3.10 6.83
CA PHE A 31 -16.31 2.20 7.28
C PHE A 31 -15.66 2.71 8.56
N LEU A 32 -15.25 3.97 8.59
CA LEU A 32 -14.58 4.56 9.77
C LEU A 32 -15.51 4.57 10.98
N LYS A 33 -16.76 4.97 10.78
CA LYS A 33 -17.81 4.91 11.81
C LYS A 33 -18.00 3.49 12.34
N TRP A 34 -18.03 2.48 11.48
CA TRP A 34 -18.21 1.09 11.91
C TRP A 34 -16.99 0.53 12.63
N VAL A 35 -15.77 0.97 12.28
CA VAL A 35 -14.57 0.65 13.05
C VAL A 35 -14.64 1.29 14.44
N ASP A 36 -15.03 2.56 14.54
CA ASP A 36 -15.12 3.26 15.83
C ASP A 36 -16.26 2.73 16.70
N GLN A 37 -17.30 2.15 16.10
CA GLN A 37 -18.37 1.41 16.77
C GLN A 37 -18.01 -0.05 17.07
N GLU A 38 -16.75 -0.47 16.83
CA GLU A 38 -16.25 -1.85 17.02
C GLU A 38 -17.04 -2.92 16.23
N ARG A 39 -17.79 -2.51 15.20
CA ARG A 39 -18.54 -3.44 14.32
C ARG A 39 -17.61 -4.19 13.38
N PHE A 40 -16.45 -3.61 13.08
CA PHE A 40 -15.37 -4.23 12.32
C PHE A 40 -14.14 -4.41 13.20
N GLN A 41 -13.59 -5.62 13.15
CA GLN A 41 -12.38 -6.00 13.87
C GLN A 41 -11.33 -6.47 12.88
N ILE A 42 -10.08 -6.08 13.11
CA ILE A 42 -8.95 -6.59 12.34
C ILE A 42 -8.66 -8.04 12.76
N LYS A 43 -8.19 -8.85 11.81
CA LYS A 43 -7.78 -10.23 12.08
C LYS A 43 -6.49 -10.58 11.34
N ALA A 44 -5.67 -11.42 11.99
CA ALA A 44 -4.41 -11.92 11.45
C ALA A 44 -4.63 -13.21 10.64
N GLU A 45 -5.43 -13.13 9.57
CA GLU A 45 -5.83 -14.31 8.78
C GLU A 45 -5.00 -14.49 7.50
N TYR A 46 -4.25 -13.48 7.06
CA TYR A 46 -3.42 -13.61 5.87
C TYR A 46 -2.18 -14.46 6.15
N GLN A 47 -1.98 -15.47 5.30
CA GLN A 47 -0.78 -16.29 5.30
C GLN A 47 0.01 -16.02 4.01
N LEU A 48 1.31 -15.79 4.15
CA LEU A 48 2.20 -15.72 3.00
C LEU A 48 2.20 -17.09 2.30
N PRO A 49 2.07 -17.13 0.97
CA PRO A 49 2.11 -18.39 0.23
C PRO A 49 3.48 -19.05 0.39
N ILE A 50 3.54 -20.38 0.30
CA ILE A 50 4.81 -21.13 0.38
C ILE A 50 5.70 -20.83 -0.82
N GLU A 51 5.08 -20.64 -1.99
CA GLU A 51 5.75 -20.32 -3.24
C GLU A 51 4.94 -19.31 -4.05
N ILE A 52 5.61 -18.60 -4.96
CA ILE A 52 4.98 -17.66 -5.88
C ILE A 52 5.36 -17.96 -7.32
N THR A 53 4.44 -17.72 -8.25
CA THR A 53 4.71 -17.80 -9.70
C THR A 53 4.43 -16.45 -10.37
N PRO A 54 5.35 -15.48 -10.31
CA PRO A 54 5.19 -14.20 -11.00
C PRO A 54 5.11 -14.37 -12.52
N GLN A 55 4.37 -13.48 -13.19
CA GLN A 55 4.36 -13.45 -14.67
C GLN A 55 5.66 -12.90 -15.24
N ASN A 56 6.22 -11.89 -14.56
CA ASN A 56 7.51 -11.30 -14.83
C ASN A 56 8.29 -11.28 -13.53
N PHE A 57 9.61 -11.42 -13.63
CA PHE A 57 10.48 -11.51 -12.48
C PHE A 57 11.27 -10.20 -12.32
N ALA A 58 11.55 -9.84 -11.08
CA ALA A 58 12.55 -8.82 -10.78
C ALA A 58 13.96 -9.34 -11.05
N ASP A 59 14.90 -8.40 -11.18
CA ASP A 59 16.33 -8.71 -11.11
C ASP A 59 16.67 -9.32 -9.74
N SER A 60 17.73 -10.12 -9.70
CA SER A 60 18.17 -10.76 -8.46
C SER A 60 18.64 -9.69 -7.47
N LEU A 61 17.86 -9.50 -6.41
CA LEU A 61 18.18 -8.66 -5.28
C LEU A 61 18.35 -9.55 -4.05
N SER A 62 19.27 -9.17 -3.17
CA SER A 62 19.50 -9.91 -1.94
C SER A 62 18.29 -9.81 -1.00
N ARG A 63 18.19 -10.78 -0.08
CA ARG A 63 17.20 -10.79 1.01
C ARG A 63 15.74 -10.81 0.53
N SER A 64 15.45 -11.27 -0.69
CA SER A 64 14.08 -11.57 -1.08
C SER A 64 13.52 -12.72 -0.24
N LEU A 65 12.22 -12.67 0.06
CA LEU A 65 11.54 -13.74 0.78
C LEU A 65 11.41 -14.97 -0.12
N TYR A 66 11.05 -14.76 -1.37
CA TYR A 66 10.99 -15.81 -2.38
C TYR A 66 12.26 -15.82 -3.23
N GLU A 67 12.57 -16.98 -3.83
CA GLU A 67 13.74 -17.14 -4.71
C GLU A 67 13.75 -16.10 -5.85
N ARG A 68 12.56 -15.80 -6.40
CA ARG A 68 12.38 -14.73 -7.37
C ARG A 68 11.09 -13.97 -7.13
N GLU A 69 11.24 -12.67 -6.87
CA GLU A 69 10.13 -11.74 -6.67
C GLU A 69 9.51 -11.29 -8.00
N SER A 70 8.29 -10.73 -7.93
CA SER A 70 7.62 -10.15 -9.10
C SER A 70 8.35 -8.90 -9.61
N GLY A 71 8.30 -8.69 -10.93
CA GLY A 71 8.90 -7.55 -11.60
C GLY A 71 8.38 -6.21 -11.08
N MET A 72 9.21 -5.17 -11.19
CA MET A 72 8.94 -3.85 -10.62
C MET A 72 9.43 -2.72 -11.54
N ASN A 73 8.93 -1.51 -11.33
CA ASN A 73 9.41 -0.32 -12.01
C ASN A 73 10.66 0.27 -11.34
N ASN A 74 11.28 1.25 -12.01
CA ASN A 74 12.53 1.88 -11.55
C ASN A 74 12.41 2.60 -10.20
N TYR A 75 11.24 3.17 -9.88
CA TYR A 75 11.03 3.86 -8.60
C TYR A 75 11.02 2.87 -7.45
N GLU A 76 10.25 1.80 -7.60
CA GLU A 76 10.16 0.73 -6.62
C GLU A 76 11.50 0.02 -6.45
N PHE A 77 12.21 -0.24 -7.56
CA PHE A 77 13.55 -0.81 -7.53
C PHE A 77 14.52 0.05 -6.73
N ASN A 78 14.51 1.37 -6.92
CA ASN A 78 15.34 2.31 -6.15
C ASN A 78 15.01 2.24 -4.65
N VAL A 79 13.72 2.29 -4.29
CA VAL A 79 13.29 2.21 -2.89
C VAL A 79 13.79 0.92 -2.25
N ILE A 80 13.50 -0.24 -2.85
CA ILE A 80 13.84 -1.52 -2.24
C ILE A 80 15.35 -1.73 -2.18
N SER A 81 16.11 -1.32 -3.21
CA SER A 81 17.57 -1.41 -3.23
C SER A 81 18.21 -0.64 -2.07
N ARG A 82 17.69 0.54 -1.74
CA ARG A 82 18.16 1.31 -0.58
C ARG A 82 17.76 0.67 0.74
N VAL A 83 16.54 0.12 0.83
CA VAL A 83 16.08 -0.53 2.07
C VAL A 83 16.90 -1.79 2.36
N ILE A 84 17.11 -2.67 1.38
CA ILE A 84 17.86 -3.94 1.59
C ILE A 84 19.34 -3.73 1.88
N SER A 85 19.87 -2.53 1.57
CA SER A 85 21.24 -2.14 1.93
C SER A 85 21.41 -1.88 3.43
N LEU A 86 20.32 -1.75 4.20
CA LEU A 86 20.38 -1.63 5.66
C LEU A 86 20.61 -2.99 6.30
N ASP A 87 21.58 -3.12 7.22
CA ASP A 87 21.94 -4.41 7.83
C ASP A 87 20.87 -5.04 8.73
N ASN A 88 19.82 -4.30 9.07
CA ASN A 88 18.73 -4.75 9.92
C ASN A 88 17.56 -5.38 9.16
N ILE A 89 17.61 -5.50 7.83
CA ILE A 89 16.58 -6.19 7.05
C ILE A 89 16.79 -7.70 7.08
N VAL A 90 15.73 -8.46 7.39
CA VAL A 90 15.72 -9.92 7.36
C VAL A 90 15.31 -10.39 5.96
N TRP A 91 14.14 -9.97 5.51
CA TRP A 91 13.65 -10.24 4.17
C TRP A 91 12.68 -9.17 3.69
N TRP A 92 12.44 -9.13 2.39
CA TRP A 92 11.39 -8.33 1.75
C TRP A 92 10.60 -9.17 0.74
N HIS A 93 9.36 -8.80 0.52
CA HIS A 93 8.47 -9.41 -0.47
C HIS A 93 7.80 -8.35 -1.32
N ARG A 94 7.76 -8.57 -2.64
CA ARG A 94 6.98 -7.74 -3.57
C ARG A 94 5.53 -8.18 -3.56
N ILE A 95 4.64 -7.29 -3.14
CA ILE A 95 3.21 -7.49 -3.29
C ILE A 95 2.84 -7.14 -4.74
N ASP A 96 2.23 -8.10 -5.42
CA ASP A 96 1.89 -8.01 -6.84
C ASP A 96 0.39 -7.80 -7.02
N ASP A 97 -0.03 -6.59 -7.33
CA ASP A 97 -1.44 -6.22 -7.48
C ASP A 97 -2.14 -6.90 -8.68
N LYS A 98 -1.39 -7.52 -9.60
CA LYS A 98 -1.94 -8.32 -10.71
C LYS A 98 -2.45 -9.68 -10.23
N ARG A 99 -1.98 -10.16 -9.07
CA ARG A 99 -2.35 -11.46 -8.48
C ARG A 99 -3.28 -11.29 -7.27
N LYS A 100 -4.32 -10.46 -7.43
CA LYS A 100 -5.25 -10.01 -6.37
C LYS A 100 -5.82 -11.09 -5.44
N ALA A 101 -6.00 -12.31 -5.92
CA ALA A 101 -6.56 -13.42 -5.15
C ALA A 101 -5.59 -13.96 -4.10
N TYR A 102 -4.28 -13.84 -4.35
CA TYR A 102 -3.22 -14.42 -3.52
C TYR A 102 -2.30 -13.36 -2.90
N SER A 103 -2.36 -12.12 -3.39
CA SER A 103 -1.55 -11.02 -2.87
C SER A 103 -2.12 -10.45 -1.57
N PHE A 104 -1.21 -10.10 -0.67
CA PHE A 104 -1.56 -9.32 0.53
C PHE A 104 -2.27 -8.03 0.13
N LYS A 105 -3.31 -7.69 0.89
CA LYS A 105 -3.99 -6.41 0.76
C LYS A 105 -4.51 -5.94 2.11
N ILE A 106 -4.52 -4.63 2.28
CA ILE A 106 -5.29 -3.99 3.33
C ILE A 106 -6.72 -3.86 2.83
N ASN A 107 -7.64 -4.56 3.49
CA ASN A 107 -9.06 -4.52 3.18
C ASN A 107 -9.76 -3.46 4.05
N GLY A 108 -10.45 -2.52 3.42
CA GLY A 108 -11.29 -1.52 4.08
C GLY A 108 -12.30 -0.93 3.10
N PHE A 109 -12.55 0.38 3.19
CA PHE A 109 -13.40 1.10 2.23
C PHE A 109 -12.86 1.10 0.79
N ILE A 110 -11.59 0.73 0.62
CA ILE A 110 -10.97 0.30 -0.64
C ILE A 110 -10.13 -0.95 -0.38
N ASN A 111 -9.78 -1.69 -1.44
CA ASN A 111 -8.70 -2.66 -1.38
C ASN A 111 -7.38 -1.97 -1.72
N HIS A 112 -6.47 -1.91 -0.77
CA HIS A 112 -5.15 -1.32 -0.95
C HIS A 112 -4.07 -2.40 -0.99
N TYR A 113 -3.24 -2.37 -2.03
CA TYR A 113 -2.13 -3.29 -2.25
C TYR A 113 -0.84 -2.46 -2.16
N PRO A 114 -0.19 -2.37 -0.99
CA PRO A 114 1.13 -1.74 -0.88
C PRO A 114 2.13 -2.45 -1.78
N ASP A 115 3.22 -1.81 -2.18
CA ASP A 115 4.22 -2.41 -3.06
C ASP A 115 5.08 -3.47 -2.37
N PHE A 116 5.45 -3.23 -1.10
CA PHE A 116 6.38 -4.09 -0.37
C PHE A 116 5.89 -4.46 1.02
N LEU A 117 6.23 -5.68 1.42
CA LEU A 117 6.21 -6.15 2.81
C LEU A 117 7.64 -6.47 3.25
N ILE A 118 8.09 -5.92 4.37
CA ILE A 118 9.48 -6.00 4.81
C ILE A 118 9.53 -6.41 6.27
N LEU A 119 10.41 -7.36 6.62
CA LEU A 119 10.67 -7.75 8.00
C LEU A 119 12.06 -7.26 8.44
N THR A 120 12.12 -6.62 9.61
CA THR A 120 13.37 -6.21 10.25
C THR A 120 13.81 -7.15 11.36
N LYS A 121 15.08 -7.06 11.77
CA LYS A 121 15.67 -7.86 12.86
C LYS A 121 15.01 -7.60 14.22
N LYS A 122 14.37 -6.44 14.46
CA LYS A 122 13.57 -6.19 15.67
C LYS A 122 12.10 -6.61 15.52
N ASN A 123 11.81 -7.54 14.60
CA ASN A 123 10.49 -8.10 14.38
C ASN A 123 9.42 -7.05 14.01
N THR A 124 9.81 -6.03 13.22
CA THR A 124 8.87 -5.05 12.68
C THR A 124 8.50 -5.44 11.26
N LEU A 125 7.20 -5.66 11.01
CA LEU A 125 6.63 -5.83 9.67
C LEU A 125 6.21 -4.47 9.11
N ILE A 126 6.79 -4.12 7.98
CA ILE A 126 6.66 -2.81 7.36
C ILE A 126 6.01 -2.97 6.00
N LEU A 127 4.89 -2.29 5.81
CA LEU A 127 4.27 -2.09 4.50
C LEU A 127 4.77 -0.77 3.90
N VAL A 128 5.18 -0.81 2.63
CA VAL A 128 5.62 0.38 1.89
C VAL A 128 4.83 0.50 0.59
N GLU A 129 4.20 1.66 0.40
CA GLU A 129 3.64 2.11 -0.87
C GLU A 129 4.58 3.15 -1.49
N VAL A 130 4.99 2.95 -2.74
CA VAL A 130 5.88 3.83 -3.48
C VAL A 130 5.10 4.73 -4.43
N LYS A 131 5.39 6.02 -4.38
CA LYS A 131 4.84 7.05 -5.27
C LYS A 131 5.97 7.68 -6.07
N GLY A 132 5.93 7.49 -7.40
CA GLY A 132 6.81 8.16 -8.36
C GLY A 132 6.40 9.62 -8.58
N GLU A 133 6.21 10.02 -9.83
CA GLU A 133 5.74 11.38 -10.20
C GLU A 133 4.24 11.60 -9.98
N GLN A 134 3.51 10.59 -9.49
CA GLN A 134 2.09 10.73 -9.24
C GLN A 134 1.84 11.72 -8.11
N LEU A 135 1.09 12.77 -8.43
CA LEU A 135 0.71 13.82 -7.50
C LEU A 135 -0.18 13.29 -6.38
N ALA A 136 -0.09 13.96 -5.22
CA ALA A 136 -0.97 13.78 -4.07
C ALA A 136 -2.44 14.01 -4.46
N ASN A 137 -3.12 12.93 -4.86
CA ASN A 137 -4.50 12.92 -5.29
C ASN A 137 -5.41 12.29 -4.22
N HIS A 138 -6.72 12.31 -4.46
CA HIS A 138 -7.71 11.75 -3.55
C HIS A 138 -7.45 10.26 -3.25
N GLU A 139 -7.05 9.49 -4.26
CA GLU A 139 -6.73 8.07 -4.12
C GLU A 139 -5.53 7.84 -3.20
N SER A 140 -4.47 8.64 -3.34
CA SER A 140 -3.28 8.56 -2.49
C SER A 140 -3.60 8.93 -1.04
N LYS A 141 -4.44 9.95 -0.83
CA LYS A 141 -4.94 10.29 0.52
C LYS A 141 -5.70 9.12 1.15
N ASN A 142 -6.61 8.51 0.41
CA ASN A 142 -7.39 7.36 0.88
C ASN A 142 -6.53 6.14 1.21
N LYS A 143 -5.54 5.82 0.35
CA LYS A 143 -4.58 4.73 0.60
C LYS A 143 -3.72 5.00 1.83
N LEU A 144 -3.24 6.23 2.01
CA LEU A 144 -2.46 6.62 3.18
C LEU A 144 -3.26 6.48 4.47
N GLU A 145 -4.48 7.00 4.49
CA GLU A 145 -5.37 6.95 5.64
C GLU A 145 -5.73 5.50 6.01
N LEU A 146 -6.10 4.68 5.02
CA LEU A 146 -6.38 3.26 5.24
C LEU A 146 -5.14 2.51 5.76
N GLY A 147 -3.96 2.77 5.20
CA GLY A 147 -2.71 2.17 5.66
C GLY A 147 -2.37 2.55 7.11
N LYS A 148 -2.61 3.81 7.50
CA LYS A 148 -2.43 4.26 8.88
C LYS A 148 -3.45 3.69 9.85
N LYS A 149 -4.73 3.57 9.45
CA LYS A 149 -5.74 2.89 10.27
C LYS A 149 -5.39 1.42 10.45
N TRP A 150 -4.92 0.73 9.39
CA TRP A 150 -4.41 -0.64 9.49
C TRP A 150 -3.22 -0.75 10.44
N GLU A 151 -2.23 0.15 10.36
CA GLU A 151 -1.09 0.17 11.29
C GLU A 151 -1.56 0.25 12.74
N SER A 152 -2.48 1.16 13.03
CA SER A 152 -3.03 1.35 14.38
C SER A 152 -3.75 0.10 14.88
N LEU A 153 -4.70 -0.42 14.09
CA LEU A 153 -5.49 -1.60 14.47
C LEU A 153 -4.63 -2.87 14.58
N ALA A 154 -3.68 -3.09 13.66
CA ALA A 154 -2.84 -4.29 13.65
C ALA A 154 -1.98 -4.39 14.90
N ASN A 155 -1.48 -3.25 15.40
CA ASN A 155 -0.72 -3.20 16.65
C ASN A 155 -1.57 -3.46 17.90
N GLN A 156 -2.90 -3.45 17.82
CA GLN A 156 -3.79 -3.82 18.93
C GLN A 156 -3.96 -5.33 19.08
N LEU A 157 -3.62 -6.12 18.06
CA LEU A 157 -3.77 -7.59 18.09
C LEU A 157 -2.79 -8.30 19.04
N GLY A 158 -1.83 -7.58 19.64
CA GLY A 158 -0.86 -8.17 20.58
C GLY A 158 0.05 -9.23 19.96
N LEU A 159 0.19 -9.24 18.63
CA LEU A 159 1.06 -10.16 17.91
C LEU A 159 2.52 -9.89 18.25
N PRO A 160 3.43 -10.87 18.10
CA PRO A 160 4.84 -10.68 18.41
C PRO A 160 5.54 -9.65 17.50
N HIS A 161 4.89 -9.25 16.41
CA HIS A 161 5.41 -8.29 15.44
C HIS A 161 4.87 -6.90 15.73
N LYS A 162 5.70 -5.87 15.53
CA LYS A 162 5.21 -4.49 15.40
C LYS A 162 4.86 -4.23 13.94
N PHE A 163 3.78 -3.49 13.70
CA PHE A 163 3.34 -3.15 12.35
C PHE A 163 3.61 -1.69 12.04
N ARG A 164 4.08 -1.41 10.83
CA ARG A 164 4.31 -0.06 10.31
C ARG A 164 3.80 0.06 8.88
N TYR A 165 3.25 1.21 8.53
CA TYR A 165 2.86 1.55 7.16
C TYR A 165 3.53 2.86 6.74
N PHE A 166 4.15 2.87 5.56
CA PHE A 166 4.72 4.07 4.96
C PHE A 166 4.22 4.25 3.53
N MET A 167 3.93 5.50 3.19
CA MET A 167 3.82 5.94 1.80
C MET A 167 5.02 6.82 1.49
N VAL A 168 5.76 6.49 0.45
CA VAL A 168 7.07 7.05 0.13
C VAL A 168 6.99 7.75 -1.21
N PHE A 169 7.28 9.06 -1.22
CA PHE A 169 7.36 9.82 -2.45
C PHE A 169 8.83 9.93 -2.88
N ILE A 170 9.10 9.60 -4.15
CA ILE A 170 10.40 9.86 -4.79
C ILE A 170 10.59 11.36 -5.01
N THR A 171 9.48 12.08 -5.19
CA THR A 171 9.44 13.55 -5.30
C THR A 171 8.93 14.16 -3.99
N LYS A 172 8.36 15.38 -4.04
CA LYS A 172 7.90 16.09 -2.85
C LYS A 172 6.81 15.29 -2.13
N PRO A 173 7.01 14.91 -0.85
CA PRO A 173 5.99 14.18 -0.10
C PRO A 173 4.79 15.06 0.23
N MET A 174 3.62 14.42 0.32
CA MET A 174 2.43 15.01 0.93
C MET A 174 2.45 14.84 2.45
N GLU A 175 1.58 15.59 3.14
CA GLU A 175 1.40 15.46 4.58
C GLU A 175 1.10 14.00 4.98
N GLY A 176 1.82 13.51 6.00
CA GLY A 176 1.72 12.13 6.50
C GLY A 176 2.48 11.07 5.68
N ALA A 177 2.98 11.42 4.50
CA ALA A 177 3.90 10.59 3.72
C ALA A 177 5.36 10.95 4.03
N ARG A 178 6.31 10.15 3.53
CA ARG A 178 7.75 10.34 3.73
C ARG A 178 8.49 10.49 2.42
N SER A 179 9.63 11.15 2.46
CA SER A 179 10.65 11.00 1.42
C SER A 179 11.35 9.65 1.55
N LEU A 180 12.10 9.26 0.53
CA LEU A 180 12.92 8.04 0.58
C LEU A 180 14.00 8.14 1.68
N ASP A 181 14.63 9.30 1.86
CA ASP A 181 15.66 9.46 2.89
C ASP A 181 15.09 9.31 4.31
N GLU A 182 13.93 9.94 4.57
CA GLU A 182 13.22 9.81 5.85
C GLU A 182 12.78 8.36 6.12
N LEU A 183 12.40 7.61 5.08
CA LEU A 183 12.09 6.19 5.20
C LEU A 183 13.32 5.40 5.66
N ILE A 184 14.44 5.56 4.95
CA ILE A 184 15.69 4.83 5.24
C ILE A 184 16.18 5.13 6.66
N GLU A 185 16.19 6.40 7.04
CA GLU A 185 16.53 6.82 8.39
C GLU A 185 15.61 6.15 9.42
N THR A 186 14.30 6.19 9.21
CA THR A 186 13.34 5.57 10.14
C THR A 186 13.53 4.07 10.27
N ILE A 187 13.68 3.36 9.14
CA ILE A 187 13.83 1.89 9.13
C ILE A 187 15.13 1.47 9.81
N SER A 188 16.19 2.28 9.75
CA SER A 188 17.48 1.97 10.42
C SER A 188 17.36 1.79 11.94
N TYR A 189 16.32 2.37 12.56
CA TYR A 189 16.05 2.22 14.00
C TYR A 189 15.19 1.00 14.37
N PHE A 190 14.58 0.33 13.39
CA PHE A 190 13.81 -0.92 13.59
C PHE A 190 14.69 -2.17 13.53
#